data_AF-A0A2V7TUG6-F1
#
_entry.id   AF-A0A2V7TUG6-F1
#
_cell.length_a   1.000
_cell.length_b   1.000
_cell.length_c   1.000
_cell.angle_alpha   90.00
_cell.angle_beta   90.00
_cell.angle_gamma   90.00
#
_symmetry.space_group_name_H-M   'P 1'
#
loop_
_entity.id
_entity.type
_entity.pdbx_description
1 polymer ?
#
loop_
_entity_poly.entity_id
_entity_poly.type
_entity_poly.pdbx_seq_one_letter_code
_entity_poly.pdbx_strand_id
1 'polypeptide(L)'
;MWPDTGGPLRPRAFLPVAAHRPGVAVGRVAARRRGSRRDDARGRHRRGRHHAPVPEPARSTARPPRPRALLRRRRCGDALRGIALRDQVLPSVDAPVAGYLSPPYLLDDVSRGVTVRHLLTMTSGFEWSEDNVGDYNLWIVADDHVQYLFDRPHASPPGTQFAYNSAAVHTLGVVLQHAAGMPLPLYARDRLFAPIGIDSVAWEALDRGTVNGGSGIQLRGRDLLKLGQLYLQRGWSAERSVVPEGWVDDTTRPRFGWRNDYGAQKSVTYGMLWWVSDASPPAFFAWGYGGQFVYVVPGRDLVVVATTNWRSLTETTPAAIAQDVLGVIVRDVVSAAR
;
A
#
# COMPACT_ATOMS: atom_id res chain seq x y z
N MET A 1 -28.02 -33.87 26.44
CA MET A 1 -28.13 -32.67 25.59
C MET A 1 -27.20 -31.62 26.21
N TRP A 2 -25.95 -31.54 25.72
CA TRP A 2 -24.90 -30.66 26.25
C TRP A 2 -25.00 -29.26 25.63
N PRO A 3 -24.74 -28.19 26.41
CA PRO A 3 -23.39 -27.58 26.44
C PRO A 3 -22.99 -27.21 27.88
N ASP A 4 -21.81 -27.56 28.39
CA ASP A 4 -20.43 -27.11 28.11
C ASP A 4 -20.14 -25.61 28.15
N THR A 5 -19.01 -25.36 28.78
CA THR A 5 -18.58 -24.30 29.67
C THR A 5 -17.66 -23.29 28.98
N GLY A 6 -17.43 -22.12 29.58
CA GLY A 6 -16.25 -21.32 29.21
C GLY A 6 -16.33 -19.82 29.43
N GLY A 7 -16.12 -19.38 30.68
CA GLY A 7 -15.61 -18.04 30.97
C GLY A 7 -14.16 -17.83 30.46
N PRO A 8 -13.60 -16.61 30.57
CA PRO A 8 -12.71 -16.04 29.56
C PRO A 8 -11.20 -16.27 29.78
N LEU A 9 -10.43 -16.22 28.69
CA LEU A 9 -8.97 -16.02 28.73
C LEU A 9 -8.55 -14.72 28.00
N ARG A 10 -7.62 -14.00 28.63
CA ARG A 10 -6.97 -12.74 28.21
C ARG A 10 -5.96 -12.95 27.05
N PRO A 11 -5.59 -11.91 26.28
CA PRO A 11 -4.65 -12.03 25.17
C PRO A 11 -3.20 -12.26 25.66
N ARG A 12 -2.44 -13.09 24.91
CA ARG A 12 -0.97 -13.22 25.00
C ARG A 12 -0.29 -12.87 23.68
N ALA A 13 0.97 -12.49 23.82
CA ALA A 13 1.82 -11.75 22.89
C ALA A 13 2.25 -12.49 21.60
N PHE A 14 2.70 -11.68 20.64
CA PHE A 14 3.44 -12.07 19.44
C PHE A 14 4.75 -12.80 19.79
N LEU A 15 5.07 -13.87 19.07
CA LEU A 15 6.41 -14.43 18.98
C LEU A 15 6.87 -14.34 17.51
N PRO A 16 7.97 -13.62 17.20
CA PRO A 16 8.60 -13.72 15.89
C PRO A 16 9.49 -14.96 15.82
N VAL A 17 9.39 -15.71 14.73
CA VAL A 17 10.38 -16.72 14.33
C VAL A 17 11.49 -15.98 13.57
N ALA A 18 12.75 -16.14 13.99
CA ALA A 18 13.90 -15.57 13.31
C ALA A 18 14.20 -16.36 12.02
N ALA A 19 14.47 -15.68 10.91
CA ALA A 19 15.08 -16.30 9.74
C ALA A 19 15.93 -15.29 8.93
N HIS A 20 17.12 -15.73 8.53
CA HIS A 20 17.94 -15.14 7.47
C HIS A 20 17.27 -15.42 6.11
N ARG A 21 16.23 -14.65 5.76
CA ARG A 21 15.59 -14.55 4.45
C ARG A 21 14.92 -13.16 4.35
N PRO A 22 14.62 -12.63 3.15
CA PRO A 22 13.93 -11.34 3.00
C PRO A 22 12.75 -11.24 3.97
N GLY A 23 12.63 -10.10 4.65
CA GLY A 23 11.66 -9.91 5.72
C GLY A 23 10.22 -9.93 5.20
N VAL A 24 9.60 -11.11 5.20
CA VAL A 24 8.18 -11.31 4.93
C VAL A 24 7.44 -11.26 6.26
N ALA A 25 6.51 -10.32 6.39
CA ALA A 25 5.59 -10.24 7.52
C ALA A 25 4.22 -10.72 7.06
N VAL A 26 3.71 -11.75 7.75
CA VAL A 26 2.35 -12.28 7.54
C VAL A 26 1.50 -11.87 8.74
N GLY A 27 0.28 -11.40 8.51
CA GLY A 27 -0.63 -11.03 9.59
C GLY A 27 -2.09 -11.25 9.24
N ARG A 28 -2.87 -11.63 10.26
CA ARG A 28 -4.34 -11.63 10.26
C ARG A 28 -4.78 -10.80 11.46
N VAL A 29 -5.66 -9.81 11.28
CA VAL A 29 -6.29 -9.10 12.39
C VAL A 29 -7.79 -9.36 12.35
N ALA A 30 -8.26 -10.29 13.18
CA ALA A 30 -9.67 -10.65 13.26
C ALA A 30 -10.49 -9.52 13.89
N ALA A 31 -11.56 -9.07 13.21
CA ALA A 31 -12.59 -8.20 13.79
C ALA A 31 -13.66 -9.06 14.49
N ARG A 32 -14.06 -8.70 15.73
CA ARG A 32 -15.14 -9.41 16.46
C ARG A 32 -16.52 -8.84 16.10
N ARG A 33 -17.50 -9.70 15.85
CA ARG A 33 -18.94 -9.38 15.93
C ARG A 33 -19.40 -9.39 17.40
N ARG A 34 -20.26 -8.44 17.81
CA ARG A 34 -20.76 -8.30 19.20
C ARG A 34 -21.89 -9.30 19.51
N GLY A 35 -21.88 -9.83 20.73
CA GLY A 35 -23.02 -10.45 21.43
C GLY A 35 -23.09 -9.94 22.88
N SER A 36 -24.29 -9.72 23.40
CA SER A 36 -24.62 -9.04 24.66
C SER A 36 -24.29 -9.82 25.94
N ARG A 37 -23.91 -9.11 27.02
CA ARG A 37 -23.58 -9.63 28.36
C ARG A 37 -24.80 -9.82 29.28
N ARG A 38 -24.70 -10.77 30.22
CA ARG A 38 -25.20 -10.66 31.61
C ARG A 38 -24.22 -11.33 32.59
N ASP A 39 -24.19 -10.80 33.81
CA ASP A 39 -23.28 -11.04 34.95
C ASP A 39 -23.52 -12.39 35.67
N ASP A 40 -22.48 -12.96 36.33
CA ASP A 40 -22.42 -13.06 37.81
C ASP A 40 -21.06 -13.59 38.35
N ALA A 41 -20.82 -13.39 39.65
CA ALA A 41 -19.52 -13.43 40.36
C ALA A 41 -19.23 -14.69 41.23
N ARG A 42 -18.01 -14.70 41.84
CA ARG A 42 -17.43 -15.55 42.94
C ARG A 42 -16.67 -16.82 42.47
N GLY A 43 -15.52 -17.28 43.01
CA GLY A 43 -14.56 -16.84 44.04
C GLY A 43 -13.51 -17.96 44.35
N ARG A 44 -12.33 -17.56 44.88
CA ARG A 44 -11.34 -18.26 45.76
C ARG A 44 -10.27 -19.26 45.23
N HIS A 45 -9.01 -18.95 45.62
CA HIS A 45 -7.88 -19.77 46.18
C HIS A 45 -7.47 -21.11 45.50
N ARG A 46 -6.19 -21.51 45.31
CA ARG A 46 -5.06 -21.63 46.27
C ARG A 46 -3.70 -21.94 45.55
N ARG A 47 -2.61 -21.84 46.34
CA ARG A 47 -1.16 -22.21 46.20
C ARG A 47 -0.87 -23.43 45.30
N GLY A 48 0.27 -23.64 44.63
CA GLY A 48 1.67 -23.18 44.72
C GLY A 48 2.59 -24.41 44.54
N ARG A 49 3.71 -24.32 43.80
CA ARG A 49 4.97 -25.08 44.01
C ARG A 49 6.00 -24.85 42.90
N HIS A 50 7.25 -25.03 43.31
CA HIS A 50 8.53 -24.69 42.70
C HIS A 50 8.92 -25.51 41.46
N HIS A 51 9.69 -24.89 40.55
CA HIS A 51 10.86 -25.49 39.90
C HIS A 51 11.83 -24.39 39.43
N ALA A 52 13.10 -24.50 39.83
CA ALA A 52 14.25 -23.77 39.26
C ALA A 52 14.59 -24.38 37.88
N PRO A 53 15.37 -23.72 36.97
CA PRO A 53 16.84 -23.71 37.15
C PRO A 53 17.68 -22.62 36.39
N VAL A 54 19.00 -22.62 36.67
CA VAL A 54 20.17 -22.29 35.77
C VAL A 54 20.62 -20.81 35.59
N PRO A 55 21.95 -20.52 35.48
CA PRO A 55 22.56 -19.24 35.85
C PRO A 55 22.67 -18.19 34.72
N GLU A 56 22.81 -16.93 35.13
CA GLU A 56 22.87 -15.71 34.32
C GLU A 56 24.26 -15.49 33.68
N PRO A 57 24.39 -15.24 32.36
CA PRO A 57 25.62 -14.73 31.78
C PRO A 57 25.65 -13.19 31.75
N ALA A 58 26.85 -12.65 31.88
CA ALA A 58 27.19 -11.24 32.10
C ALA A 58 26.46 -10.20 31.23
N ARG A 59 26.07 -9.09 31.87
CA ARG A 59 25.50 -7.90 31.23
C ARG A 59 26.55 -7.20 30.36
N SER A 60 26.42 -7.37 29.04
CA SER A 60 27.05 -6.48 28.07
C SER A 60 26.35 -5.12 28.07
N THR A 61 27.07 -4.07 28.45
CA THR A 61 26.63 -2.66 28.39
C THR A 61 26.72 -2.09 26.97
N ALA A 62 26.22 -2.83 25.98
CA ALA A 62 26.09 -2.33 24.62
C ALA A 62 24.74 -1.61 24.47
N ARG A 63 24.79 -0.28 24.40
CA ARG A 63 23.66 0.60 24.06
C ARG A 63 23.04 0.07 22.74
N PRO A 64 21.72 -0.19 22.65
CA PRO A 64 21.16 -0.69 21.40
C PRO A 64 21.39 0.33 20.29
N PRO A 65 21.84 -0.09 19.09
CA PRO A 65 22.03 0.83 17.99
C PRO A 65 20.68 1.46 17.64
N ARG A 66 20.69 2.79 17.44
CA ARG A 66 19.52 3.55 16.97
C ARG A 66 18.97 2.90 15.70
N PRO A 67 17.64 2.87 15.49
CA PRO A 67 17.07 2.25 14.30
C PRO A 67 17.59 2.97 13.04
N ARG A 68 18.42 2.27 12.27
CA ARG A 68 18.84 2.69 10.92
C ARG A 68 17.57 2.79 10.05
N ALA A 69 17.42 3.92 9.38
CA ALA A 69 16.31 4.19 8.48
C ALA A 69 16.22 3.11 7.39
N LEU A 70 15.19 2.26 7.49
CA LEU A 70 14.83 1.29 6.46
C LEU A 70 14.01 2.02 5.41
N LEU A 71 14.66 2.45 4.31
CA LEU A 71 13.98 3.12 3.20
C LEU A 71 13.11 2.12 2.43
N ARG A 72 11.80 2.39 2.30
CA ARG A 72 10.80 1.43 1.77
C ARG A 72 9.75 2.09 0.87
N ARG A 73 10.08 2.31 -0.41
CA ARG A 73 9.29 3.01 -1.44
C ARG A 73 7.98 2.30 -1.84
N ARG A 74 6.81 2.98 -1.77
CA ARG A 74 5.48 2.43 -2.16
C ARG A 74 4.47 3.47 -2.67
N ARG A 75 3.29 3.01 -3.10
CA ARG A 75 2.11 3.82 -3.46
C ARG A 75 1.01 3.62 -2.41
N CYS A 76 0.42 4.71 -1.94
CA CYS A 76 -0.82 4.71 -1.13
C CYS A 76 -1.86 5.63 -1.78
N GLY A 77 -1.77 5.75 -3.11
CA GLY A 77 -2.31 6.89 -3.81
C GLY A 77 -3.84 6.89 -3.86
N ASP A 78 -4.44 5.80 -4.28
CA ASP A 78 -5.86 5.70 -4.59
C ASP A 78 -6.75 5.90 -3.35
N ALA A 79 -6.37 5.40 -2.17
CA ALA A 79 -7.10 5.63 -0.92
C ALA A 79 -7.33 7.12 -0.63
N LEU A 80 -6.29 7.95 -0.82
CA LEU A 80 -6.37 9.39 -0.60
C LEU A 80 -7.30 10.08 -1.59
N ARG A 81 -7.47 9.53 -2.80
CA ARG A 81 -8.36 10.09 -3.82
C ARG A 81 -9.81 9.72 -3.52
N GLY A 82 -10.06 8.49 -3.07
CA GLY A 82 -11.36 8.11 -2.53
C GLY A 82 -11.79 9.06 -1.41
N ILE A 83 -10.88 9.32 -0.46
CA ILE A 83 -11.14 10.28 0.62
C ILE A 83 -11.42 11.69 0.07
N ALA A 84 -10.63 12.16 -0.89
CA ALA A 84 -10.82 13.47 -1.51
C ALA A 84 -12.19 13.62 -2.20
N LEU A 85 -12.72 12.56 -2.80
CA LEU A 85 -14.07 12.56 -3.39
C LEU A 85 -15.16 12.64 -2.30
N ARG A 86 -15.05 11.84 -1.23
CA ARG A 86 -15.99 11.93 -0.10
C ARG A 86 -15.98 13.31 0.54
N ASP A 87 -14.78 13.85 0.75
CA ASP A 87 -14.59 15.13 1.43
C ASP A 87 -14.83 16.33 0.47
N GLN A 88 -15.26 16.08 -0.77
CA GLN A 88 -15.55 17.07 -1.81
C GLN A 88 -14.34 17.99 -2.16
N VAL A 89 -13.13 17.51 -1.84
CA VAL A 89 -11.86 18.13 -2.26
C VAL A 89 -11.67 17.94 -3.77
N LEU A 90 -12.05 16.76 -4.28
CA LEU A 90 -12.19 16.51 -5.71
C LEU A 90 -13.67 16.22 -6.01
N PRO A 91 -14.27 16.81 -7.05
CA PRO A 91 -15.68 16.64 -7.34
C PRO A 91 -15.98 15.28 -8.00
N SER A 92 -15.05 14.77 -8.81
CA SER A 92 -15.17 13.48 -9.50
C SER A 92 -13.81 12.99 -9.97
N VAL A 93 -13.70 11.68 -10.21
CA VAL A 93 -12.55 11.12 -10.94
C VAL A 93 -12.55 11.57 -12.41
N ASP A 94 -13.68 12.01 -12.96
CA ASP A 94 -13.75 12.52 -14.34
C ASP A 94 -13.37 14.00 -14.45
N ALA A 95 -13.02 14.65 -13.33
CA ALA A 95 -12.56 16.03 -13.34
C ALA A 95 -11.23 16.16 -14.11
N PRO A 96 -11.10 17.14 -15.02
CA PRO A 96 -9.83 17.48 -15.66
C PRO A 96 -8.79 17.89 -14.62
N VAL A 97 -7.56 17.39 -14.77
CA VAL A 97 -6.47 17.68 -13.82
C VAL A 97 -5.98 19.12 -13.93
N ALA A 98 -6.09 19.71 -15.12
CA ALA A 98 -5.61 21.06 -15.44
C ALA A 98 -6.16 22.13 -14.48
N GLY A 99 -7.41 22.00 -14.02
CA GLY A 99 -8.04 22.97 -13.11
C GLY A 99 -7.45 23.03 -11.70
N TYR A 100 -6.59 22.08 -11.34
CA TYR A 100 -5.98 21.98 -10.00
C TYR A 100 -4.48 22.25 -10.01
N LEU A 101 -3.89 22.56 -11.17
CA LEU A 101 -2.45 22.74 -11.28
C LEU A 101 -2.08 24.23 -11.11
N SER A 102 -1.14 24.50 -10.21
CA SER A 102 -0.62 25.85 -9.92
C SER A 102 0.90 25.78 -9.70
N PRO A 103 1.70 26.73 -10.23
CA PRO A 103 1.32 27.80 -11.18
C PRO A 103 0.75 27.20 -12.49
N PRO A 104 0.14 28.00 -13.39
CA PRO A 104 -0.38 27.46 -14.64
C PRO A 104 0.75 26.80 -15.44
N TYR A 105 0.63 25.50 -15.66
CA TYR A 105 1.52 24.72 -16.49
C TYR A 105 1.23 24.98 -17.96
N LEU A 106 2.22 24.79 -18.82
CA LEU A 106 2.03 24.83 -20.27
C LEU A 106 1.40 23.51 -20.69
N LEU A 107 0.14 23.56 -21.11
CA LEU A 107 -0.65 22.39 -21.50
C LEU A 107 -1.16 22.55 -22.93
N ASP A 108 -0.92 21.53 -23.75
CA ASP A 108 -1.62 21.38 -25.04
C ASP A 108 -3.09 20.99 -24.83
N ASP A 109 -3.87 20.98 -25.91
CA ASP A 109 -5.31 20.69 -25.84
C ASP A 109 -5.61 19.27 -25.35
N VAL A 110 -4.74 18.30 -25.67
CA VAL A 110 -4.89 16.90 -25.25
C VAL A 110 -4.66 16.78 -23.74
N SER A 111 -3.59 17.39 -23.23
CA SER A 111 -3.22 17.42 -21.82
C SER A 111 -4.29 18.11 -20.96
N ARG A 112 -4.91 19.17 -21.48
CA ARG A 112 -6.06 19.83 -20.82
C ARG A 112 -7.24 18.89 -20.59
N GLY A 113 -7.42 17.89 -21.46
CA GLY A 113 -8.45 16.86 -21.35
C GLY A 113 -8.11 15.67 -20.44
N VAL A 114 -6.89 15.59 -19.91
CA VAL A 114 -6.51 14.50 -19.00
C VAL A 114 -7.27 14.62 -17.68
N THR A 115 -7.89 13.53 -17.23
CA THR A 115 -8.71 13.48 -16.01
C THR A 115 -8.00 12.75 -14.87
N VAL A 116 -8.51 12.93 -13.65
CA VAL A 116 -8.08 12.17 -12.46
C VAL A 116 -8.18 10.65 -12.71
N ARG A 117 -9.22 10.19 -13.43
CA ARG A 117 -9.43 8.79 -13.81
C ARG A 117 -8.30 8.30 -14.69
N HIS A 118 -7.90 9.06 -15.71
CA HIS A 118 -6.80 8.67 -16.60
C HIS A 118 -5.50 8.45 -15.82
N LEU A 119 -5.18 9.30 -14.84
CA LEU A 119 -4.01 9.12 -13.99
C LEU A 119 -4.16 7.90 -13.05
N LEU A 120 -5.33 7.68 -12.45
CA LEU A 120 -5.61 6.53 -11.57
C LEU A 120 -5.51 5.19 -12.30
N THR A 121 -5.93 5.13 -13.56
CA THR A 121 -5.93 3.91 -14.37
C THR A 121 -4.69 3.76 -15.24
N MET A 122 -3.70 4.66 -15.15
CA MET A 122 -2.49 4.63 -15.98
C MET A 122 -2.79 4.70 -17.49
N THR A 123 -3.78 5.51 -17.86
CA THR A 123 -4.24 5.69 -19.25
C THR A 123 -4.15 7.14 -19.69
N SER A 124 -3.20 7.92 -19.17
CA SER A 124 -3.04 9.33 -19.53
C SER A 124 -2.64 9.57 -20.99
N GLY A 125 -2.08 8.57 -21.66
CA GLY A 125 -1.70 8.67 -23.08
C GLY A 125 -0.30 9.24 -23.33
N PHE A 126 0.33 9.90 -22.35
CA PHE A 126 1.74 10.32 -22.41
C PHE A 126 2.67 9.15 -22.73
N GLU A 127 3.61 9.38 -23.65
CA GLU A 127 4.71 8.47 -23.92
C GLU A 127 5.53 8.27 -22.63
N TRP A 128 5.65 7.02 -22.20
CA TRP A 128 6.33 6.68 -20.95
C TRP A 128 6.77 5.22 -20.93
N SER A 129 8.02 4.96 -20.51
CA SER A 129 8.54 3.62 -20.27
C SER A 129 9.38 3.54 -18.99
N GLU A 130 9.02 2.60 -18.11
CA GLU A 130 9.80 2.27 -16.90
C GLU A 130 10.59 0.96 -17.04
N ASP A 131 10.49 0.28 -18.18
CA ASP A 131 11.11 -1.03 -18.42
C ASP A 131 12.62 -0.94 -18.65
N ASN A 132 13.08 0.21 -19.15
CA ASN A 132 14.51 0.53 -19.31
C ASN A 132 14.85 1.76 -18.45
N VAL A 133 16.13 1.89 -18.06
CA VAL A 133 16.64 3.08 -17.35
C VAL A 133 16.44 4.30 -18.26
N GLY A 134 15.29 4.96 -18.19
CA GLY A 134 14.92 6.05 -19.09
C GLY A 134 14.07 7.08 -18.38
N ASP A 135 12.75 6.89 -18.37
CA ASP A 135 11.87 8.03 -18.06
C ASP A 135 11.78 8.36 -16.59
N TYR A 136 11.68 7.36 -15.69
CA TYR A 136 11.65 7.63 -14.25
C TYR A 136 12.92 8.36 -13.77
N ASN A 137 14.09 7.94 -14.25
CA ASN A 137 15.37 8.49 -13.80
C ASN A 137 15.64 9.89 -14.37
N LEU A 138 15.18 10.17 -15.58
CA LEU A 138 15.23 11.51 -16.15
C LEU A 138 14.21 12.44 -15.46
N TRP A 139 13.01 11.93 -15.21
CA TRP A 139 11.95 12.64 -14.52
C TRP A 139 12.34 13.02 -13.09
N ILE A 140 12.90 12.09 -12.31
CA ILE A 140 13.17 12.34 -10.88
C ILE A 140 14.21 13.44 -10.65
N VAL A 141 15.09 13.69 -11.63
CA VAL A 141 16.12 14.74 -11.59
C VAL A 141 15.72 16.00 -12.36
N ALA A 142 14.52 16.06 -12.94
CA ALA A 142 14.03 17.25 -13.63
C ALA A 142 13.68 18.37 -12.64
N ASP A 143 13.83 19.61 -13.09
CA ASP A 143 13.55 20.82 -12.27
C ASP A 143 12.05 20.98 -11.95
N ASP A 144 11.19 20.46 -12.82
CA ASP A 144 9.75 20.47 -12.64
C ASP A 144 9.15 19.11 -13.05
N HIS A 145 8.88 18.28 -12.03
CA HIS A 145 8.34 16.93 -12.20
C HIS A 145 6.97 16.89 -12.87
N VAL A 146 6.16 17.95 -12.75
CA VAL A 146 4.82 17.99 -13.34
C VAL A 146 4.90 18.47 -14.79
N GLN A 147 5.63 19.56 -15.05
CA GLN A 147 5.84 20.05 -16.41
C GLN A 147 6.58 19.01 -17.26
N TYR A 148 7.56 18.28 -16.68
CA TYR A 148 8.26 17.21 -17.37
C TYR A 148 7.31 16.17 -17.98
N LEU A 149 6.23 15.79 -17.27
CA LEU A 149 5.22 14.87 -17.81
C LEU A 149 4.44 15.53 -18.95
N PHE A 150 4.03 16.78 -18.79
CA PHE A 150 3.23 17.50 -19.79
C PHE A 150 4.01 17.89 -21.04
N ASP A 151 5.34 17.94 -20.96
CA ASP A 151 6.22 18.13 -22.12
C ASP A 151 6.40 16.84 -22.93
N ARG A 152 5.96 15.68 -22.42
CA ARG A 152 6.01 14.41 -23.16
C ARG A 152 4.94 14.40 -24.25
N PRO A 153 5.24 13.85 -25.43
CA PRO A 153 4.22 13.64 -26.44
C PRO A 153 3.18 12.61 -25.97
N HIS A 154 1.99 12.66 -26.54
CA HIS A 154 0.98 11.62 -26.36
C HIS A 154 1.24 10.47 -27.36
N ALA A 155 1.58 9.28 -26.85
CA ALA A 155 1.68 8.07 -27.65
C ALA A 155 0.29 7.50 -28.02
N SER A 156 -0.75 7.86 -27.27
CA SER A 156 -2.13 7.47 -27.54
C SER A 156 -3.13 8.48 -26.96
N PRO A 157 -4.39 8.51 -27.43
CA PRO A 157 -5.41 9.33 -26.81
C PRO A 157 -5.65 8.92 -25.34
N PRO A 158 -5.89 9.88 -24.42
CA PRO A 158 -6.20 9.58 -23.03
C PRO A 158 -7.39 8.60 -22.90
N GLY A 159 -7.27 7.64 -21.99
CA GLY A 159 -8.27 6.60 -21.73
C GLY A 159 -8.14 5.34 -22.59
N THR A 160 -7.31 5.33 -23.63
CA THR A 160 -7.32 4.25 -24.64
C THR A 160 -6.30 3.14 -24.40
N GLN A 161 -5.10 3.45 -23.89
CA GLN A 161 -4.04 2.47 -23.66
C GLN A 161 -3.47 2.57 -22.26
N PHE A 162 -3.13 1.41 -21.68
CA PHE A 162 -2.45 1.32 -20.40
C PHE A 162 -0.94 1.52 -20.58
N ALA A 163 -0.37 2.47 -19.85
CA ALA A 163 1.07 2.70 -19.74
C ALA A 163 1.42 3.06 -18.29
N TYR A 164 2.12 2.15 -17.60
CA TYR A 164 2.43 2.33 -16.18
C TYR A 164 3.38 3.51 -15.97
N ASN A 165 2.90 4.57 -15.33
CA ASN A 165 3.57 5.86 -15.32
C ASN A 165 3.64 6.48 -13.91
N SER A 166 4.83 6.52 -13.32
CA SER A 166 5.04 7.08 -11.98
C SER A 166 4.95 8.61 -11.94
N ALA A 167 5.29 9.30 -13.02
CA ALA A 167 5.10 10.75 -13.12
C ALA A 167 3.61 11.12 -13.10
N ALA A 168 2.76 10.34 -13.80
CA ALA A 168 1.31 10.49 -13.74
C ALA A 168 0.76 10.37 -12.31
N VAL A 169 1.27 9.43 -11.53
CA VAL A 169 0.88 9.26 -10.10
C VAL A 169 1.41 10.41 -9.23
N HIS A 170 2.59 10.94 -9.52
CA HIS A 170 3.08 12.15 -8.86
C HIS A 170 2.20 13.36 -9.18
N THR A 171 1.86 13.61 -10.45
CA THR A 171 0.95 14.70 -10.86
C THR A 171 -0.40 14.58 -10.17
N LEU A 172 -0.93 13.36 -10.05
CA LEU A 172 -2.14 13.10 -9.28
C LEU A 172 -1.99 13.50 -7.79
N GLY A 173 -0.78 13.43 -7.23
CA GLY A 173 -0.48 13.87 -5.86
C GLY A 173 -0.47 15.39 -5.72
N VAL A 174 0.10 16.07 -6.72
CA VAL A 174 0.10 17.54 -6.80
C VAL A 174 -1.31 18.10 -6.97
N VAL A 175 -2.12 17.49 -7.85
CA VAL A 175 -3.56 17.79 -8.00
C VAL A 175 -4.28 17.74 -6.65
N LEU A 176 -4.04 16.67 -5.88
CA LEU A 176 -4.67 16.51 -4.57
C LEU A 176 -4.18 17.55 -3.55
N GLN A 177 -2.87 17.86 -3.54
CA GLN A 177 -2.30 18.88 -2.68
C GLN A 177 -2.93 20.25 -2.92
N HIS A 178 -3.06 20.65 -4.19
CA HIS A 178 -3.66 21.94 -4.53
C HIS A 178 -5.17 21.97 -4.29
N ALA A 179 -5.88 20.91 -4.66
CA ALA A 179 -7.31 20.78 -4.37
C ALA A 179 -7.61 20.87 -2.87
N ALA A 180 -6.76 20.26 -2.04
CA ALA A 180 -6.89 20.30 -0.59
C ALA A 180 -6.42 21.62 0.05
N GLY A 181 -5.71 22.48 -0.70
CA GLY A 181 -5.09 23.70 -0.19
C GLY A 181 -4.05 23.47 0.90
N MET A 182 -3.46 22.26 0.99
CA MET A 182 -2.51 21.91 2.04
C MET A 182 -1.50 20.85 1.57
N PRO A 183 -0.29 20.78 2.16
CA PRO A 183 0.71 19.79 1.80
C PRO A 183 0.19 18.34 1.82
N LEU A 184 0.47 17.57 0.77
CA LEU A 184 0.01 16.19 0.64
C LEU A 184 0.35 15.30 1.84
N PRO A 185 1.56 15.38 2.45
CA PRO A 185 1.87 14.60 3.65
C PRO A 185 0.97 14.90 4.84
N LEU A 186 0.57 16.17 5.03
CA LEU A 186 -0.33 16.57 6.11
C LEU A 186 -1.75 16.08 5.84
N TYR A 187 -2.24 16.24 4.61
CA TYR A 187 -3.52 15.70 4.19
C TYR A 187 -3.58 14.18 4.42
N ALA A 188 -2.55 13.44 3.99
CA ALA A 188 -2.48 12.00 4.15
C ALA A 188 -2.39 11.56 5.62
N ARG A 189 -1.65 12.30 6.44
CA ARG A 189 -1.58 12.08 7.89
C ARG A 189 -2.98 12.15 8.50
N ASP A 190 -3.70 13.24 8.26
CA ASP A 190 -4.97 13.52 8.94
C ASP A 190 -6.11 12.63 8.44
N ARG A 191 -6.10 12.35 7.13
CA ARG A 191 -7.22 11.71 6.45
C ARG A 191 -7.09 10.19 6.32
N LEU A 192 -5.87 9.66 6.29
CA LEU A 192 -5.62 8.24 6.08
C LEU A 192 -4.79 7.61 7.21
N PHE A 193 -3.58 8.13 7.47
CA PHE A 193 -2.62 7.45 8.35
C PHE A 193 -3.04 7.47 9.81
N ALA A 194 -3.36 8.63 10.38
CA ALA A 194 -3.82 8.71 11.76
C ALA A 194 -5.12 7.92 12.01
N PRO A 195 -6.14 7.97 11.13
CA PRO A 195 -7.35 7.14 11.26
C PRO A 195 -7.11 5.63 11.33
N ILE A 196 -6.06 5.12 10.68
CA ILE A 196 -5.70 3.69 10.73
C ILE A 196 -4.53 3.41 11.68
N GLY A 197 -4.14 4.39 12.50
CA GLY A 197 -3.12 4.26 13.54
C GLY A 197 -1.68 4.16 13.02
N ILE A 198 -1.37 4.79 11.89
CA ILE A 198 0.00 4.95 11.38
C ILE A 198 0.54 6.31 11.85
N ASP A 199 1.62 6.26 12.62
CA ASP A 199 2.22 7.42 13.31
C ASP A 199 3.56 7.87 12.71
N SER A 200 4.24 6.97 12.00
CA SER A 200 5.60 7.17 11.50
C SER A 200 5.64 6.95 9.99
N VAL A 201 5.63 8.06 9.24
CA VAL A 201 5.73 8.08 7.77
C VAL A 201 6.89 8.97 7.37
N ALA A 202 7.75 8.49 6.47
CA ALA A 202 8.67 9.34 5.73
C ALA A 202 8.23 9.38 4.27
N TRP A 203 8.38 10.53 3.62
CA TRP A 203 8.03 10.70 2.22
C TRP A 203 9.15 11.48 1.56
N GLU A 204 9.69 10.94 0.46
CA GLU A 204 10.71 11.62 -0.34
C GLU A 204 10.18 12.99 -0.79
N ALA A 205 10.79 14.04 -0.25
CA ALA A 205 10.55 15.41 -0.69
C ALA A 205 11.12 15.59 -2.10
N LEU A 206 10.39 16.35 -2.90
CA LEU A 206 10.84 16.85 -4.19
C LEU A 206 10.79 18.37 -4.16
N ASP A 207 11.19 18.99 -5.25
CA ASP A 207 11.18 20.44 -5.39
C ASP A 207 9.77 21.02 -5.34
N ARG A 208 9.69 22.35 -5.23
CA ARG A 208 8.44 23.13 -5.22
C ARG A 208 7.47 22.73 -4.09
N GLY A 209 7.99 22.20 -2.99
CA GLY A 209 7.19 21.84 -1.82
C GLY A 209 6.29 20.62 -2.06
N THR A 210 6.66 19.76 -3.00
CA THR A 210 5.95 18.52 -3.31
C THR A 210 6.66 17.31 -2.70
N VAL A 211 6.03 16.14 -2.81
CA VAL A 211 6.63 14.86 -2.45
C VAL A 211 6.50 13.90 -3.62
N ASN A 212 7.37 12.91 -3.70
CA ASN A 212 7.30 11.89 -4.74
C ASN A 212 6.07 10.99 -4.55
N GLY A 213 4.95 11.37 -5.19
CA GLY A 213 3.70 10.62 -5.16
C GLY A 213 3.77 9.27 -5.88
N GLY A 214 4.73 9.06 -6.79
CA GLY A 214 4.88 7.83 -7.57
C GLY A 214 5.60 6.70 -6.83
N SER A 215 6.62 7.02 -6.01
CA SER A 215 7.40 6.00 -5.30
C SER A 215 7.92 6.40 -3.90
N GLY A 216 7.72 7.64 -3.46
CA GLY A 216 8.48 8.22 -2.36
C GLY A 216 8.11 7.81 -0.94
N ILE A 217 6.95 7.19 -0.72
CA ILE A 217 6.48 6.92 0.64
C ILE A 217 7.26 5.78 1.29
N GLN A 218 7.55 5.91 2.58
CA GLN A 218 8.29 4.93 3.38
C GLN A 218 7.55 4.66 4.68
N LEU A 219 7.22 3.39 4.89
CA LEU A 219 6.42 2.88 6.00
C LEU A 219 7.07 1.62 6.58
N ARG A 220 6.82 1.36 7.87
CA ARG A 220 7.22 0.09 8.50
C ARG A 220 6.35 -1.05 7.96
N GLY A 221 6.86 -2.28 7.96
CA GLY A 221 6.10 -3.45 7.48
C GLY A 221 4.73 -3.61 8.15
N ARG A 222 4.65 -3.37 9.48
CA ARG A 222 3.40 -3.39 10.23
C ARG A 222 2.41 -2.28 9.84
N ASP A 223 2.91 -1.14 9.36
CA ASP A 223 2.07 -0.02 8.96
C ASP A 223 1.54 -0.23 7.54
N LEU A 224 2.32 -0.89 6.69
CA LEU A 224 1.85 -1.43 5.41
C LEU A 224 0.77 -2.51 5.59
N LEU A 225 0.89 -3.32 6.63
CA LEU A 225 -0.12 -4.32 6.96
C LEU A 225 -1.46 -3.65 7.30
N LYS A 226 -1.46 -2.51 7.99
CA LYS A 226 -2.68 -1.74 8.27
C LYS A 226 -3.35 -1.22 7.00
N LEU A 227 -2.57 -0.80 5.99
CA LEU A 227 -3.11 -0.41 4.69
C LEU A 227 -3.73 -1.61 3.96
N GLY A 228 -3.06 -2.77 3.92
CA GLY A 228 -3.66 -3.97 3.33
C GLY A 228 -4.90 -4.43 4.10
N GLN A 229 -4.90 -4.32 5.43
CA GLN A 229 -6.04 -4.66 6.28
C GLN A 229 -7.22 -3.73 6.05
N LEU A 230 -6.99 -2.43 5.83
CA LEU A 230 -8.02 -1.47 5.45
C LEU A 230 -8.74 -1.91 4.15
N TYR A 231 -7.98 -2.35 3.14
CA TYR A 231 -8.55 -2.83 1.89
C TYR A 231 -9.24 -4.19 2.05
N LEU A 232 -8.67 -5.10 2.84
CA LEU A 232 -9.33 -6.36 3.18
C LEU A 232 -10.68 -6.12 3.89
N GLN A 233 -10.75 -5.08 4.72
CA GLN A 233 -11.96 -4.62 5.42
C GLN A 233 -12.81 -3.64 4.58
N ARG A 234 -12.60 -3.61 3.26
CA ARG A 234 -13.40 -2.81 2.31
C ARG A 234 -13.50 -1.33 2.69
N GLY A 235 -12.43 -0.78 3.24
CA GLY A 235 -12.32 0.63 3.60
C GLY A 235 -12.68 0.98 5.04
N TRP A 236 -13.02 -0.01 5.86
CA TRP A 236 -13.31 0.19 7.28
C TRP A 236 -12.06 0.00 8.14
N SER A 237 -11.95 0.81 9.19
CA SER A 237 -11.00 0.62 10.29
C SER A 237 -11.76 0.75 11.60
N ALA A 238 -11.89 -0.37 12.32
CA ALA A 238 -12.80 -0.49 13.46
C ALA A 238 -14.23 -0.02 13.10
N GLU A 239 -14.75 0.99 13.81
CA GLU A 239 -16.10 1.53 13.59
C GLU A 239 -16.12 2.71 12.59
N ARG A 240 -14.97 3.05 11.97
CA ARG A 240 -14.84 4.19 11.05
C ARG A 240 -14.69 3.73 9.60
N SER A 241 -15.52 4.28 8.72
CA SER A 241 -15.29 4.23 7.28
C SER A 241 -14.21 5.25 6.89
N VAL A 242 -13.05 4.78 6.42
CA VAL A 242 -11.90 5.63 6.10
C VAL A 242 -11.93 6.07 4.64
N VAL A 243 -12.38 5.21 3.71
CA VAL A 243 -12.58 5.55 2.29
C VAL A 243 -14.08 5.40 1.95
N PRO A 244 -14.60 6.03 0.86
CA PRO A 244 -16.00 5.89 0.49
C PRO A 244 -16.43 4.44 0.34
N GLU A 245 -17.71 4.17 0.60
CA GLU A 245 -18.30 2.87 0.32
C GLU A 245 -18.16 2.53 -1.17
N GLY A 246 -17.85 1.26 -1.47
CA GLY A 246 -17.60 0.80 -2.84
C GLY A 246 -16.25 1.23 -3.44
N TRP A 247 -15.50 2.14 -2.80
CA TRP A 247 -14.22 2.62 -3.33
C TRP A 247 -13.18 1.50 -3.48
N VAL A 248 -13.05 0.65 -2.46
CA VAL A 248 -12.12 -0.49 -2.51
C VAL A 248 -12.49 -1.42 -3.66
N ASP A 249 -13.75 -1.79 -3.78
CA ASP A 249 -14.21 -2.68 -4.85
C ASP A 249 -13.95 -2.10 -6.24
N ASP A 250 -14.24 -0.81 -6.44
CA ASP A 250 -14.07 -0.17 -7.75
C ASP A 250 -12.58 0.02 -8.10
N THR A 251 -11.73 0.27 -7.11
CA THR A 251 -10.28 0.43 -7.31
C THR A 251 -9.55 -0.90 -7.51
N THR A 252 -10.05 -2.00 -6.92
CA THR A 252 -9.44 -3.33 -7.03
C THR A 252 -10.11 -4.25 -8.06
N ARG A 253 -11.09 -3.75 -8.82
CA ARG A 253 -11.71 -4.49 -9.92
C ARG A 253 -10.82 -4.48 -11.17
N PRO A 254 -10.74 -5.58 -11.95
CA PRO A 254 -10.12 -5.57 -13.28
C PRO A 254 -10.69 -4.48 -14.19
N ARG A 255 -9.84 -3.57 -14.68
CA ARG A 255 -10.24 -2.50 -15.61
C ARG A 255 -9.96 -2.84 -17.07
N PHE A 256 -9.07 -3.79 -17.32
CA PHE A 256 -8.59 -4.11 -18.64
C PHE A 256 -8.87 -5.57 -19.01
N GLY A 257 -9.02 -5.84 -20.30
CA GLY A 257 -9.28 -7.19 -20.81
C GLY A 257 -8.04 -8.08 -20.89
N TRP A 258 -6.82 -7.51 -20.91
CA TRP A 258 -5.58 -8.27 -20.96
C TRP A 258 -5.28 -8.99 -19.65
N ARG A 259 -4.62 -10.15 -19.74
CA ARG A 259 -4.15 -10.96 -18.61
C ARG A 259 -2.73 -11.41 -18.88
N ASN A 260 -1.82 -11.04 -17.99
CA ASN A 260 -0.41 -11.40 -18.07
C ASN A 260 -0.02 -12.23 -16.85
N ASP A 261 0.92 -13.14 -17.04
CA ASP A 261 1.54 -13.86 -15.93
C ASP A 261 2.78 -13.10 -15.44
N TYR A 262 3.04 -13.14 -14.12
CA TYR A 262 4.26 -12.61 -13.55
C TYR A 262 4.81 -13.53 -12.46
N GLY A 263 5.84 -14.29 -12.80
CA GLY A 263 6.40 -15.32 -11.92
C GLY A 263 5.34 -16.35 -11.51
N ALA A 264 5.15 -16.53 -10.21
CA ALA A 264 4.14 -17.42 -9.66
C ALA A 264 2.71 -16.86 -9.71
N GLN A 265 2.55 -15.53 -9.87
CA GLN A 265 1.23 -14.92 -10.00
C GLN A 265 0.70 -15.08 -11.42
N LYS A 266 -0.55 -15.53 -11.53
CA LYS A 266 -1.22 -15.80 -12.80
C LYS A 266 -2.35 -14.82 -13.08
N SER A 267 -2.70 -14.64 -14.35
CA SER A 267 -3.89 -13.86 -14.74
C SER A 267 -3.93 -12.45 -14.13
N VAL A 268 -2.81 -11.72 -14.23
CA VAL A 268 -2.65 -10.36 -13.69
C VAL A 268 -3.13 -9.33 -14.69
N THR A 269 -3.89 -8.36 -14.19
CA THR A 269 -4.32 -7.14 -14.86
C THR A 269 -4.18 -5.94 -13.90
N TYR A 270 -4.77 -4.81 -14.26
CA TYR A 270 -4.69 -3.58 -13.45
C TYR A 270 -6.07 -3.03 -13.10
N GLY A 271 -6.16 -2.41 -11.93
CA GLY A 271 -7.30 -1.65 -11.43
C GLY A 271 -7.01 -0.15 -11.43
N MET A 272 -7.28 0.53 -10.32
CA MET A 272 -6.87 1.91 -10.08
C MET A 272 -5.73 1.94 -9.07
N LEU A 273 -4.50 2.05 -9.55
CA LEU A 273 -3.26 1.96 -8.76
C LEU A 273 -2.98 0.61 -8.06
N TRP A 274 -3.80 -0.42 -8.34
CA TRP A 274 -3.64 -1.79 -7.85
C TRP A 274 -3.42 -2.77 -9.01
N TRP A 275 -2.48 -3.69 -8.83
CA TRP A 275 -2.46 -4.91 -9.66
C TRP A 275 -3.55 -5.85 -9.16
N VAL A 276 -4.25 -6.48 -10.09
CA VAL A 276 -5.39 -7.36 -9.80
C VAL A 276 -5.14 -8.70 -10.46
N SER A 277 -5.45 -9.79 -9.78
CA SER A 277 -5.36 -11.14 -10.31
C SER A 277 -6.68 -11.86 -10.15
N ASP A 278 -7.19 -12.36 -11.28
CA ASP A 278 -8.39 -13.19 -11.32
C ASP A 278 -8.06 -14.69 -11.25
N ALA A 279 -6.81 -15.04 -10.90
CA ALA A 279 -6.44 -16.43 -10.59
C ALA A 279 -7.23 -16.92 -9.37
N SER A 280 -7.20 -18.23 -9.11
CA SER A 280 -7.85 -18.80 -7.93
C SER A 280 -6.82 -19.06 -6.82
N PRO A 281 -6.95 -18.44 -5.63
CA PRO A 281 -7.98 -17.47 -5.23
C PRO A 281 -7.71 -16.07 -5.83
N PRO A 282 -8.75 -15.26 -6.09
CA PRO A 282 -8.56 -13.88 -6.54
C PRO A 282 -7.78 -13.06 -5.52
N ALA A 283 -6.92 -12.19 -6.02
CA ALA A 283 -6.07 -11.35 -5.21
C ALA A 283 -5.84 -9.99 -5.85
N PHE A 284 -5.49 -8.99 -5.04
CA PHE A 284 -5.00 -7.72 -5.55
C PHE A 284 -3.81 -7.28 -4.70
N PHE A 285 -2.90 -6.53 -5.32
CA PHE A 285 -1.65 -6.19 -4.67
C PHE A 285 -1.03 -4.88 -5.16
N ALA A 286 -0.39 -4.19 -4.23
CA ALA A 286 0.47 -3.06 -4.52
C ALA A 286 1.90 -3.57 -4.63
N TRP A 287 2.51 -3.35 -5.79
CA TRP A 287 3.85 -3.78 -6.12
C TRP A 287 4.78 -2.58 -6.30
N GLY A 288 5.85 -2.56 -5.51
CA GLY A 288 6.95 -1.61 -5.64
C GLY A 288 8.23 -2.28 -6.11
N TYR A 289 9.06 -1.49 -6.81
CA TYR A 289 10.33 -1.91 -7.37
C TYR A 289 11.23 -2.63 -6.36
N GLY A 290 11.84 -3.72 -6.82
CA GLY A 290 12.72 -4.56 -6.00
C GLY A 290 12.01 -5.54 -5.08
N GLY A 291 10.72 -5.83 -5.26
CA GLY A 291 10.01 -6.88 -4.51
C GLY A 291 9.29 -6.39 -3.25
N GLN A 292 8.76 -5.17 -3.29
CA GLN A 292 7.94 -4.63 -2.21
C GLN A 292 6.47 -4.98 -2.48
N PHE A 293 5.83 -5.82 -1.66
CA PHE A 293 4.42 -6.19 -1.82
C PHE A 293 3.54 -5.86 -0.60
N VAL A 294 2.34 -5.34 -0.87
CA VAL A 294 1.16 -5.46 0.00
C VAL A 294 0.18 -6.28 -0.81
N TYR A 295 -0.07 -7.51 -0.39
CA TYR A 295 -0.80 -8.51 -1.16
C TYR A 295 -2.02 -8.95 -0.37
N VAL A 296 -3.21 -8.84 -0.96
CA VAL A 296 -4.48 -9.08 -0.28
C VAL A 296 -5.23 -10.19 -0.99
N VAL A 297 -5.71 -11.18 -0.22
CA VAL A 297 -6.53 -12.29 -0.69
C VAL A 297 -7.85 -12.28 0.08
N PRO A 298 -8.90 -11.60 -0.42
CA PRO A 298 -10.16 -11.45 0.30
C PRO A 298 -10.79 -12.79 0.70
N GLY A 299 -10.81 -13.76 -0.22
CA GLY A 299 -11.38 -15.09 0.02
C GLY A 299 -10.65 -15.92 1.08
N ARG A 300 -9.51 -15.45 1.60
CA ARG A 300 -8.71 -16.12 2.64
C ARG A 300 -8.52 -15.28 3.91
N ASP A 301 -9.20 -14.14 4.00
CA ASP A 301 -9.02 -13.14 5.06
C ASP A 301 -7.52 -12.90 5.35
N LEU A 302 -6.76 -12.64 4.29
CA LEU A 302 -5.29 -12.65 4.33
C LEU A 302 -4.70 -11.38 3.75
N VAL A 303 -3.74 -10.81 4.47
CA VAL A 303 -2.83 -9.78 4.00
C VAL A 303 -1.39 -10.24 4.20
N VAL A 304 -0.58 -10.17 3.15
CA VAL A 304 0.85 -10.45 3.19
C VAL A 304 1.62 -9.19 2.85
N VAL A 305 2.58 -8.82 3.70
CA VAL A 305 3.50 -7.72 3.43
C VAL A 305 4.90 -8.29 3.27
N ALA A 306 5.47 -8.12 2.09
CA ALA A 306 6.86 -8.46 1.83
C ALA A 306 7.66 -7.18 1.56
N THR A 307 8.81 -7.06 2.20
CA THR A 307 9.72 -5.94 1.95
C THR A 307 11.14 -6.45 1.83
N THR A 308 11.86 -5.95 0.84
CA THR A 308 13.25 -6.34 0.57
C THR A 308 14.17 -5.12 0.69
N ASN A 309 15.47 -5.37 0.79
CA ASN A 309 16.48 -4.33 0.62
C ASN A 309 17.19 -4.55 -0.73
N TRP A 310 16.54 -4.11 -1.82
CA TRP A 310 17.05 -4.32 -3.18
C TRP A 310 18.29 -3.47 -3.51
N ARG A 311 18.50 -2.35 -2.80
CA ARG A 311 19.65 -1.44 -3.02
C ARG A 311 20.99 -2.04 -2.61
N SER A 312 20.97 -3.08 -1.80
CA SER A 312 22.19 -3.76 -1.33
C SER A 312 22.47 -5.05 -2.09
N LEU A 313 21.75 -5.33 -3.18
CA LEU A 313 21.92 -6.53 -3.99
C LEU A 313 22.72 -6.19 -5.24
N THR A 314 23.85 -6.86 -5.42
CA THR A 314 24.78 -6.67 -6.53
C THR A 314 24.63 -7.73 -7.63
N GLU A 315 23.99 -8.88 -7.32
CA GLU A 315 23.96 -10.06 -8.19
C GLU A 315 22.55 -10.42 -8.72
N THR A 316 21.51 -9.70 -8.32
CA THR A 316 20.12 -10.03 -8.70
C THR A 316 19.35 -8.80 -9.15
N THR A 317 18.63 -8.92 -10.26
CA THR A 317 17.81 -7.81 -10.76
C THR A 317 16.60 -7.57 -9.85
N PRO A 318 16.13 -6.32 -9.72
CA PRO A 318 14.90 -5.99 -9.00
C PRO A 318 13.66 -6.74 -9.48
N ALA A 319 13.59 -7.09 -10.77
CA ALA A 319 12.54 -7.93 -11.34
C ALA A 319 12.63 -9.38 -10.85
N ALA A 320 13.82 -9.99 -10.87
CA ALA A 320 14.01 -11.35 -10.36
C ALA A 320 13.65 -11.44 -8.86
N ILE A 321 14.08 -10.46 -8.04
CA ILE A 321 13.69 -10.39 -6.63
C ILE A 321 12.17 -10.34 -6.46
N ALA A 322 11.47 -9.56 -7.30
CA ALA A 322 10.02 -9.47 -7.23
C ALA A 322 9.34 -10.81 -7.57
N GLN A 323 9.86 -11.54 -8.57
CA GLN A 323 9.36 -12.87 -8.93
C GLN A 323 9.58 -13.89 -7.80
N ASP A 324 10.75 -13.88 -7.17
CA ASP A 324 11.06 -14.77 -6.04
C ASP A 324 10.13 -14.51 -4.85
N VAL A 325 9.94 -13.23 -4.49
CA VAL A 325 9.05 -12.85 -3.41
C VAL A 325 7.60 -13.24 -3.70
N LEU A 326 7.11 -13.04 -4.93
CA LEU A 326 5.79 -13.53 -5.33
C LEU A 326 5.70 -15.05 -5.30
N GLY A 327 6.79 -15.75 -5.64
CA GLY A 327 6.92 -17.20 -5.47
C GLY A 327 6.60 -17.63 -4.06
N VAL A 328 7.26 -17.02 -3.06
CA VAL A 328 7.02 -17.30 -1.64
C VAL A 328 5.59 -16.93 -1.23
N ILE A 329 5.11 -15.75 -1.63
CA ILE A 329 3.75 -15.31 -1.28
C ILE A 329 2.72 -16.30 -1.81
N VAL A 330 2.76 -16.64 -3.09
CA VAL A 330 1.72 -17.45 -3.75
C VAL A 330 1.84 -18.92 -3.38
N ARG A 331 3.05 -19.50 -3.50
CA ARG A 331 3.26 -20.96 -3.38
C ARG A 331 3.36 -21.42 -1.94
N ASP A 332 3.82 -20.59 -1.02
CA ASP A 332 4.07 -21.01 0.38
C ASP A 332 3.03 -20.40 1.33
N VAL A 333 2.83 -19.07 1.29
CA VAL A 333 1.98 -18.38 2.28
C VAL A 333 0.50 -18.52 1.92
N VAL A 334 0.14 -18.13 0.71
CA VAL A 334 -1.24 -18.12 0.23
C VAL A 334 -1.75 -19.56 0.22
N SER A 335 -1.02 -20.52 -0.35
CA SER A 335 -1.40 -21.94 -0.40
C SER A 335 -1.64 -22.58 0.98
N ALA A 336 -0.88 -22.19 2.01
CA ALA A 336 -1.00 -22.70 3.37
C ALA A 336 -2.15 -22.05 4.16
N ALA A 337 -2.54 -20.83 3.80
CA ALA A 337 -3.69 -20.14 4.39
C ALA A 337 -5.00 -20.69 3.81
N ARG A 338 -5.42 -21.86 4.29
CA ARG A 338 -6.75 -22.41 4.00
C ARG A 338 -7.82 -21.84 4.91
#